data_AF-A0A8D6Y2P0-F1
#
_entry.id   AF-A0A8D6Y2P0-F1
#
_cell.length_a   1.000
_cell.length_b   1.000
_cell.length_c   1.000
_cell.angle_alpha   90.00
_cell.angle_beta   90.00
_cell.angle_gamma   90.00
#
_symmetry.space_group_name_H-M   'P 1'
#
loop_
_entity.id
_entity.type
_entity.pdbx_description
1 polymer ?
#
loop_
_entity_poly.entity_id
_entity_poly.type
_entity_poly.pdbx_seq_one_letter_code
_entity_poly.pdbx_strand_id
1 'polypeptide(L)'
;MSANKQFRVCAGVILSFEMMQGYVLAMLHSDAQHDVAPVLIACEATGFDDVLLGGDAHSVVLGRLHVCMRVDLAVDVLTWLQKQARANGAAR
;
A
#
# COMPACT_ATOMS: atom_id res chain seq x y z
N MET A 1 1.49 12.26 -13.00
CA MET A 1 0.40 11.35 -12.59
C MET A 1 0.97 10.47 -11.50
N SER A 2 0.56 10.64 -10.25
CA SER A 2 0.90 9.65 -9.21
C SER A 2 0.20 8.35 -9.59
N ALA A 3 0.93 7.24 -9.64
CA ALA A 3 0.34 5.93 -9.87
C ALA A 3 -0.43 5.52 -8.61
N ASN A 4 -1.68 5.98 -8.49
CA ASN A 4 -2.55 5.60 -7.38
C ASN A 4 -3.07 4.19 -7.65
N LYS A 5 -2.54 3.20 -6.92
CA LYS A 5 -3.11 1.84 -6.89
C LYS A 5 -3.71 1.57 -5.52
N GLN A 6 -4.82 0.85 -5.54
CA GLN A 6 -5.56 0.41 -4.38
C GLN A 6 -5.60 -1.12 -4.34
N PHE A 7 -5.56 -1.67 -3.14
CA PHE A 7 -5.67 -3.09 -2.84
C PHE A 7 -6.71 -3.29 -1.74
N ARG A 8 -7.51 -4.35 -1.86
CA ARG A 8 -8.50 -4.74 -0.85
C ARG A 8 -7.82 -5.53 0.25
N VAL A 9 -7.87 -5.01 1.47
CA VAL A 9 -7.33 -5.69 2.65
C VAL A 9 -8.35 -6.70 3.14
N CYS A 10 -9.55 -6.24 3.50
CA CYS A 10 -10.69 -7.05 3.89
C CYS A 10 -11.99 -6.33 3.49
N ALA A 11 -13.15 -6.89 3.86
CA ALA A 11 -14.42 -6.21 3.62
C ALA A 11 -14.42 -4.82 4.28
N GLY A 12 -14.68 -3.78 3.49
CA GLY A 12 -14.74 -2.41 3.99
C GLY A 12 -13.39 -1.71 4.18
N VAL A 13 -12.25 -2.33 3.86
CA VAL A 13 -10.91 -1.73 4.09
C VAL A 13 -10.04 -1.81 2.85
N ILE A 14 -9.53 -0.67 2.43
CA ILE A 14 -8.66 -0.47 1.28
C ILE A 14 -7.28 0.00 1.75
N LEU A 15 -6.24 -0.56 1.15
CA LEU A 15 -4.87 -0.08 1.20
C LEU A 15 -4.56 0.67 -0.08
N SER A 16 -4.24 1.95 0.02
CA SER A 16 -3.85 2.79 -1.11
C SER A 16 -2.44 3.34 -0.94
N PHE A 17 -1.83 3.68 -2.07
CA PHE A 17 -0.47 4.19 -2.12
C PHE A 17 -0.42 5.51 -2.88
N GLU A 18 0.30 6.47 -2.31
CA GLU A 18 0.68 7.70 -2.99
C GLU A 18 2.21 7.78 -3.13
N MET A 19 2.65 7.92 -4.37
CA MET A 19 4.06 7.89 -4.73
C MET A 19 4.66 9.28 -4.59
N MET A 20 5.65 9.42 -3.70
CA MET A 20 6.35 10.67 -3.44
C MET A 20 7.79 10.60 -3.93
N GLN A 21 8.47 11.76 -4.03
CA GLN A 21 9.88 11.80 -4.38
C GLN A 21 10.72 11.24 -3.22
N GLY A 22 11.15 9.99 -3.34
CA GLY A 22 12.05 9.32 -2.39
C GLY A 22 11.36 8.46 -1.32
N TYR A 23 10.03 8.47 -1.24
CA TYR A 23 9.26 7.62 -0.33
C TYR A 23 7.86 7.33 -0.91
N VAL A 24 7.12 6.44 -0.26
CA VAL A 24 5.72 6.14 -0.57
C VAL A 24 4.87 6.33 0.68
N LEU A 25 3.68 6.90 0.51
CA LEU A 25 2.67 6.99 1.56
C LEU A 25 1.72 5.81 1.41
N ALA A 26 1.68 4.95 2.43
CA ALA A 26 0.73 3.84 2.53
C ALA A 26 -0.43 4.26 3.42
N MET A 27 -1.66 4.14 2.92
CA MET A 27 -2.87 4.58 3.61
C MET A 27 -3.87 3.43 3.71
N LEU A 28 -4.28 3.10 4.93
CA LEU A 28 -5.45 2.27 5.17
C LEU A 28 -6.64 3.18 5.36
N HIS A 29 -7.69 2.93 4.60
CA HIS A 29 -8.93 3.68 4.68
C HIS A 29 -10.12 2.76 4.55
N SER A 30 -11.27 3.21 5.06
CA SER A 30 -12.52 2.51 4.75
C SER A 30 -12.76 2.52 3.25
N ASP A 31 -13.52 1.55 2.77
CA ASP A 31 -14.04 1.61 1.41
C ASP A 31 -14.93 2.85 1.22
N ALA A 32 -15.02 3.30 -0.03
CA ALA A 32 -15.96 4.34 -0.39
C ALA A 32 -17.36 3.73 -0.46
N GLN A 33 -18.24 4.13 0.45
CA GLN A 33 -19.66 3.79 0.39
C GLN A 33 -20.43 4.92 -0.30
N HIS A 34 -21.61 4.60 -0.84
CA HIS A 34 -22.49 5.63 -1.37
C HIS A 34 -22.81 6.63 -0.24
N ASP A 35 -22.62 7.92 -0.50
CA ASP A 35 -22.88 9.03 0.43
C ASP A 35 -22.00 9.15 1.68
N VAL A 36 -20.95 8.31 1.82
CA VAL A 36 -20.00 8.40 2.94
C VAL A 36 -18.57 8.51 2.43
N ALA A 37 -17.89 9.58 2.84
CA ALA A 37 -16.49 9.78 2.52
C ALA A 37 -15.61 8.71 3.19
N PRO A 38 -14.60 8.15 2.50
CA PRO A 38 -13.64 7.24 3.10
C PRO A 38 -12.96 7.83 4.35
N VAL A 39 -12.85 7.03 5.41
CA VAL A 39 -12.16 7.42 6.64
C VAL A 39 -10.74 6.87 6.60
N LEU A 40 -9.74 7.73 6.82
CA LEU A 40 -8.36 7.29 7.03
C LEU A 40 -8.24 6.59 8.39
N ILE A 41 -7.87 5.31 8.36
CA ILE A 41 -7.72 4.44 9.53
C ILE A 41 -6.27 4.50 10.03
N ALA A 42 -5.32 4.36 9.11
CA ALA A 42 -3.89 4.43 9.42
C ALA A 42 -3.11 4.94 8.21
N CYS A 43 -1.95 5.54 8.47
CA CYS A 43 -1.08 6.07 7.44
C CYS A 43 0.38 5.90 7.87
N GLU A 44 1.25 5.51 6.94
CA GLU A 44 2.68 5.42 7.17
C GLU A 44 3.44 5.89 5.92
N ALA A 45 4.46 6.71 6.13
CA ALA A 45 5.43 7.06 5.10
C ALA A 45 6.62 6.10 5.22
N THR A 46 7.00 5.45 4.11
CA THR A 46 8.04 4.44 4.11
C THR A 46 8.90 4.50 2.85
N GLY A 47 10.16 4.09 2.95
CA GLY A 47 11.01 3.88 1.78
C GLY A 47 10.51 2.69 0.95
N PHE A 48 10.94 2.61 -0.32
CA PHE A 48 10.63 1.48 -1.19
C PHE A 48 11.32 0.18 -0.74
N ASP A 49 12.49 0.30 -0.14
CA ASP A 49 13.29 -0.83 0.35
C ASP A 49 12.83 -1.33 1.73
N ASP A 50 11.95 -0.56 2.40
CA ASP A 50 11.40 -0.86 3.73
C ASP A 50 10.07 -1.63 3.65
N VAL A 51 9.82 -2.32 2.53
CA VAL A 51 8.60 -3.09 2.29
C VAL A 51 8.91 -4.58 2.23
N LEU A 52 8.29 -5.35 3.12
CA LEU A 52 8.55 -6.78 3.29
C LEU A 52 7.24 -7.57 3.31
N LEU A 53 7.28 -8.82 2.85
CA LEU A 53 6.22 -9.77 3.19
C LEU A 53 6.39 -10.19 4.65
N GLY A 54 5.26 -10.30 5.37
CA GLY A 54 5.26 -10.93 6.68
C GLY A 54 5.48 -12.44 6.57
N GLY A 55 5.87 -13.05 7.69
CA GLY A 55 6.21 -14.48 7.74
C GLY A 55 5.03 -15.44 7.48
N ASP A 56 3.81 -14.93 7.39
CA ASP A 56 2.57 -15.69 7.15
C ASP A 56 2.15 -15.73 5.67
N ALA A 57 2.92 -15.11 4.75
CA ALA A 57 2.60 -14.96 3.32
C ALA A 57 1.32 -14.17 2.99
N HIS A 58 0.56 -13.76 4.00
CA HIS A 58 -0.71 -13.04 3.88
C HIS A 58 -0.62 -11.61 4.38
N SER A 59 0.52 -11.20 4.92
CA SER A 59 0.71 -9.84 5.40
C SER A 59 1.85 -9.13 4.69
N VAL A 60 1.76 -7.80 4.67
CA VAL A 60 2.80 -6.91 4.19
C VAL A 60 3.18 -5.95 5.31
N VAL A 61 4.46 -5.73 5.49
CA VAL A 61 5.03 -4.74 6.40
C VAL A 61 5.51 -3.55 5.57
N LEU A 62 4.98 -2.37 5.87
CA LEU A 62 5.23 -1.11 5.18
C LEU A 62 5.81 -0.15 6.23
N GLY A 63 7.13 -0.09 6.38
CA GLY A 63 7.75 0.64 7.48
C GLY A 63 7.29 0.07 8.83
N ARG A 64 6.55 0.86 9.62
CA ARG A 64 5.98 0.42 10.93
C ARG A 64 4.55 -0.11 10.81
N LEU A 65 3.94 -0.08 9.63
CA LEU A 65 2.58 -0.53 9.41
C LEU A 65 2.56 -2.00 8.96
N HIS A 66 2.04 -2.88 9.81
CA HIS A 66 1.81 -4.29 9.47
C HIS A 66 0.36 -4.50 9.05
N VAL A 67 0.13 -4.96 7.82
CA VAL A 67 -1.21 -5.13 7.24
C VAL A 67 -1.43 -6.60 6.89
N CYS A 68 -2.41 -7.23 7.54
CA CYS A 68 -2.86 -8.57 7.20
C CYS A 68 -3.88 -8.53 6.06
N MET A 69 -3.48 -8.97 4.88
CA MET A 69 -4.30 -9.02 3.68
C MET A 69 -5.17 -10.28 3.68
N ARG A 70 -6.48 -10.12 3.51
CA ARG A 70 -7.48 -11.20 3.48
C ARG A 70 -8.14 -11.38 2.11
N VAL A 71 -8.09 -10.36 1.25
CA VAL A 71 -8.75 -10.36 -0.07
C VAL A 71 -7.71 -10.37 -1.18
N ASP A 72 -6.98 -9.25 -1.36
CA ASP A 72 -5.88 -9.22 -2.33
C ASP A 72 -4.63 -9.88 -1.73
N LEU A 73 -3.73 -10.37 -2.59
CA LEU A 73 -2.51 -11.04 -2.13
C LEU A 73 -1.45 -10.02 -1.71
N ALA A 74 -0.80 -10.24 -0.55
CA ALA A 74 0.30 -9.39 -0.09
C ALA A 74 1.47 -9.35 -1.10
N VAL A 75 1.72 -10.45 -1.83
CA VAL A 75 2.74 -10.50 -2.89
C VAL A 75 2.45 -9.56 -4.06
N ASP A 76 1.18 -9.30 -4.36
CA ASP A 76 0.80 -8.38 -5.44
C ASP A 76 1.12 -6.93 -5.06
N VAL A 77 0.94 -6.58 -3.78
CA VAL A 77 1.33 -5.29 -3.21
C VAL A 77 2.84 -5.09 -3.33
N LEU A 78 3.63 -6.03 -2.83
CA LEU A 78 5.10 -5.96 -2.90
C LEU A 78 5.58 -5.88 -4.35
N THR A 79 5.06 -6.75 -5.21
CA THR A 79 5.44 -6.80 -6.63
C THR A 79 5.13 -5.48 -7.33
N TRP A 80 3.99 -4.86 -7.02
CA TRP A 80 3.64 -3.57 -7.59
C TRP A 80 4.54 -2.45 -7.07
N LEU A 81 4.81 -2.37 -5.77
CA LEU A 81 5.69 -1.37 -5.18
C LEU A 81 7.12 -1.47 -5.72
N GLN A 82 7.66 -2.68 -5.88
CA GLN A 82 8.97 -2.90 -6.49
C GLN A 82 9.02 -2.42 -7.94
N LYS A 83 7.95 -2.60 -8.72
CA LYS A 83 7.86 -2.06 -10.08
C LYS A 83 7.87 -0.53 -10.06
N GLN A 84 7.17 0.10 -9.12
CA GLN A 84 7.18 1.56 -9.00
C GLN A 84 8.55 2.09 -8.56
N ALA A 85 9.22 1.43 -7.63
CA ALA A 85 10.56 1.79 -7.17
C ALA A 85 11.57 1.79 -8.34
N ARG A 86 11.53 0.74 -9.18
CA ARG A 86 12.36 0.65 -10.38
C ARG A 86 12.06 1.74 -11.40
N ALA A 87 10.78 2.02 -11.64
CA ALA A 87 10.37 3.09 -12.56
C ALA A 87 10.83 4.47 -12.08
N ASN A 88 10.74 4.74 -10.77
CA ASN A 88 11.22 5.99 -10.18
C ASN A 88 12.75 6.09 -10.11
N GLY A 89 13.46 4.97 -9.95
CA GLY A 89 14.92 4.90 -9.95
C GLY A 89 15.53 5.06 -11.34
N ALA A 90 14.86 4.56 -12.38
CA ALA A 90 15.28 4.69 -13.79
C ALA A 90 15.09 6.11 -14.37
N ALA A 91 14.40 7.00 -13.65
CA ALA A 91 14.23 8.40 -14.02
C ALA A 91 15.39 9.31 -13.56
N ARG A 92 16.51 8.73 -13.09
CA ARG A 92 17.72 9.44 -12.66
C ARG A 92 18.82 9.34 -13.70
#